data_AF-A0A351MUX9-F1
#
_entry.id   AF-A0A351MUX9-F1
#
_cell.length_a   1.000
_cell.length_b   1.000
_cell.length_c   1.000
_cell.angle_alpha   90.00
_cell.angle_beta   90.00
_cell.angle_gamma   90.00
#
_symmetry.space_group_name_H-M   'P 1'
#
loop_
_entity.id
_entity.type
_entity.pdbx_description
1 polymer ?
#
loop_
_entity_poly.entity_id
_entity_poly.type
_entity_poly.pdbx_seq_one_letter_code
_entity_poly.pdbx_strand_id
1 'polypeptide(L)'
;MKLDLNPSEYVSKDAFVRAALARARDLASESWEETHRRQSQKLTKEIDRLSKQELARRLLRLMTRPARRRAVIDETMRKRAAGMRDKGLSVREIATELGVSIPSVYNITK
;
A
#
# COMPACT_ATOMS: atom_id res chain seq x y z
N MET A 1 -5.82 15.93 -10.40
CA MET A 1 -4.98 16.02 -11.61
C MET A 1 -5.83 16.65 -12.70
N LYS A 2 -5.48 17.84 -13.19
CA LYS A 2 -6.15 18.45 -14.35
C LYS A 2 -5.23 18.24 -15.56
N LEU A 3 -5.79 17.75 -16.66
CA LEU A 3 -5.09 17.62 -17.92
C LEU A 3 -5.41 18.89 -18.72
N ASP A 4 -4.45 19.81 -18.78
CA ASP A 4 -4.58 21.05 -19.54
C ASP A 4 -4.33 20.75 -21.02
N LEU A 5 -5.28 20.05 -21.65
CA LEU A 5 -5.28 19.74 -23.07
C LEU A 5 -6.57 20.26 -23.68
N ASN A 6 -6.45 21.11 -24.71
CA ASN A 6 -7.60 21.67 -25.39
C ASN A 6 -8.07 20.71 -26.51
N PRO A 7 -9.30 20.18 -26.46
CA PRO A 7 -9.78 19.21 -27.46
C PRO A 7 -9.76 19.76 -28.89
N SER A 8 -9.89 21.09 -29.07
CA SER A 8 -9.93 21.76 -30.37
C SER A 8 -8.58 21.79 -31.09
N GLU A 9 -7.48 21.50 -30.41
CA GLU A 9 -6.13 21.48 -30.98
C GLU A 9 -5.82 20.14 -31.69
N TYR A 10 -6.73 19.17 -31.63
CA TYR A 10 -6.52 17.83 -32.15
C TYR A 10 -7.41 17.54 -33.36
N VAL A 11 -6.79 16.98 -34.40
CA VAL A 11 -7.45 16.65 -35.67
C VAL A 11 -8.52 15.55 -35.52
N SER A 12 -8.40 14.68 -34.51
CA SER A 12 -9.37 13.63 -34.23
C SER A 12 -9.52 13.34 -32.74
N LYS A 13 -10.64 12.74 -32.35
CA LYS A 13 -10.89 12.28 -30.97
C LYS A 13 -9.82 11.31 -30.50
N ASP A 14 -9.39 10.39 -31.37
CA ASP A 14 -8.34 9.42 -31.04
C ASP A 14 -6.98 10.09 -30.79
N ALA A 15 -6.65 11.13 -31.54
CA ALA A 15 -5.43 11.92 -31.31
C ALA A 15 -5.47 12.63 -29.95
N PHE A 16 -6.62 13.22 -29.59
CA PHE A 16 -6.82 13.81 -28.26
C PHE A 16 -6.72 12.77 -27.14
N VAL A 17 -7.36 11.61 -27.28
CA VAL A 17 -7.31 10.55 -26.26
C VAL A 17 -5.88 10.03 -26.06
N ARG A 18 -5.13 9.80 -27.14
CA ARG A 18 -3.71 9.40 -27.03
C ARG A 18 -2.86 10.45 -26.34
N ALA A 19 -3.04 11.73 -26.67
CA ALA A 19 -2.34 12.83 -26.03
C ALA A 19 -2.69 12.95 -24.54
N ALA A 20 -3.97 12.80 -24.18
CA ALA A 20 -4.44 12.80 -22.79
C ALA A 20 -3.87 11.64 -21.98
N LEU A 21 -3.84 10.43 -22.54
CA LEU A 21 -3.24 9.26 -21.89
C LEU A 21 -1.72 9.39 -21.73
N ALA A 22 -1.03 9.90 -22.76
CA ALA A 22 0.41 10.18 -22.67
C ALA A 22 0.69 11.21 -21.57
N ARG A 23 -0.04 12.33 -21.54
CA ARG A 23 0.14 13.36 -20.51
C ARG A 23 -0.18 12.84 -19.11
N ALA A 24 -1.22 12.02 -18.97
CA ALA A 24 -1.56 11.38 -17.70
C ALA A 24 -0.45 10.43 -17.23
N ARG A 25 0.16 9.67 -18.15
CA ARG A 25 1.30 8.79 -17.84
C ARG A 25 2.51 9.60 -17.39
N ASP A 26 2.84 10.69 -18.07
CA ASP A 26 4.01 11.50 -17.73
C ASP A 26 3.84 12.15 -16.36
N LEU A 27 2.66 12.73 -16.07
CA LEU A 27 2.35 13.28 -14.75
C LEU A 27 2.38 12.22 -13.64
N ALA A 28 1.87 11.02 -13.91
CA ALA A 28 1.96 9.91 -12.98
C ALA A 28 3.43 9.53 -12.72
N SER A 29 4.25 9.48 -13.76
CA SER A 29 5.69 9.18 -13.67
C SER A 29 6.44 10.24 -12.87
N GLU A 30 6.21 11.53 -13.16
CA GLU A 30 6.78 12.66 -12.41
C GLU A 30 6.39 12.61 -10.93
N SER A 31 5.11 12.37 -10.63
CA SER A 31 4.62 12.30 -9.25
C SER A 31 5.24 11.11 -8.49
N TRP A 32 5.43 9.99 -9.18
CA TRP A 32 6.07 8.80 -8.63
C TRP A 32 7.55 9.05 -8.37
N GLU A 33 8.25 9.65 -9.32
CA GLU A 33 9.67 10.01 -9.20
C GLU A 33 9.89 11.02 -8.07
N GLU A 34 9.04 12.05 -7.96
CA GLU A 34 9.15 13.03 -6.89
C GLU A 34 8.93 12.39 -5.52
N THR A 35 7.93 11.51 -5.40
CA THR A 35 7.67 10.77 -4.16
C THR A 35 8.85 9.86 -3.80
N HIS A 36 9.39 9.13 -4.78
CA HIS A 36 10.57 8.27 -4.59
C HIS A 36 11.81 9.08 -4.21
N ARG A 37 12.02 10.23 -4.84
CA ARG A 37 13.13 11.15 -4.53
C ARG A 37 13.03 11.68 -3.11
N ARG A 38 11.85 12.14 -2.69
CA ARG A 38 11.60 12.61 -1.31
C ARG A 38 11.83 11.49 -0.28
N GLN A 39 11.33 10.29 -0.58
CA GLN A 39 11.53 9.13 0.29
C GLN A 39 13.02 8.73 0.37
N SER A 40 13.72 8.71 -0.76
CA SER A 40 15.15 8.42 -0.82
C SER A 40 15.93 9.45 -0.01
N GLN A 41 15.68 10.75 -0.19
CA GLN A 41 16.35 11.81 0.57
C GLN A 41 16.09 11.69 2.07
N LYS A 42 14.87 11.33 2.48
CA LYS A 42 14.54 11.08 3.89
C LYS A 42 15.34 9.90 4.44
N LEU A 43 15.42 8.80 3.70
CA LEU A 43 16.18 7.63 4.09
C LEU A 43 17.68 7.93 4.18
N THR A 44 18.25 8.66 3.21
CA THR A 44 19.66 9.08 3.25
C THR A 44 19.94 9.90 4.50
N LYS A 45 19.13 10.93 4.80
CA LYS A 45 19.28 11.73 6.02
C LYS A 45 19.14 10.90 7.30
N GLU A 46 18.28 9.88 7.30
CA GLU A 46 18.14 8.97 8.44
C GLU A 46 19.36 8.07 8.58
N ILE A 47 19.87 7.51 7.49
CA ILE A 47 21.08 6.68 7.46
C ILE A 47 22.30 7.46 7.95
N ASP A 48 22.48 8.70 7.49
CA ASP A 48 23.60 9.56 7.87
C ASP A 48 23.62 9.90 9.37
N ARG A 49 22.45 9.87 10.03
CA ARG A 49 22.31 10.11 11.47
C ARG A 49 22.57 8.86 12.32
N LEU A 50 22.61 7.67 11.72
CA LEU A 50 22.80 6.41 12.44
C LEU A 50 24.28 6.07 12.58
N SER A 51 24.66 5.52 13.73
CA SER A 51 25.98 4.92 13.87
C SER A 51 26.09 3.65 13.03
N LYS A 52 27.31 3.25 12.65
CA LYS A 52 27.56 2.01 11.89
C LYS A 52 26.92 0.77 12.54
N GLN A 53 26.93 0.72 13.88
CA GLN A 53 26.34 -0.39 14.65
C GLN A 53 24.80 -0.35 14.61
N GLU A 54 24.20 0.83 14.72
CA GLU A 54 22.75 1.02 14.66
C GLU A 54 22.20 0.68 13.27
N LEU A 55 22.91 1.11 12.22
CA LEU A 55 22.60 0.78 10.83
C LEU A 55 22.69 -0.74 10.59
N ALA A 56 23.78 -1.38 11.01
CA ALA A 56 23.97 -2.83 10.88
C ALA A 56 22.84 -3.62 11.58
N ARG A 57 22.45 -3.22 12.79
CA ARG A 57 21.32 -3.83 13.51
C ARG A 57 20.00 -3.70 12.75
N ARG A 58 19.72 -2.52 12.18
CA ARG A 58 18.49 -2.29 11.40
C ARG A 58 18.47 -3.07 10.09
N LEU A 59 19.59 -3.12 9.37
CA LEU A 59 19.73 -3.92 8.15
C LEU A 59 19.56 -5.40 8.45
N LEU A 60 20.21 -5.90 9.49
CA LEU A 60 20.06 -7.28 9.92
C LEU A 60 18.58 -7.60 10.23
N ARG A 61 17.87 -6.73 10.95
CA ARG A 61 16.43 -6.92 11.20
C ARG A 61 15.58 -6.90 9.94
N LEU A 62 15.93 -6.11 8.92
CA LEU A 62 15.21 -6.10 7.64
C LEU A 62 15.44 -7.39 6.86
N MET A 63 16.68 -7.87 6.80
CA MET A 63 17.05 -9.10 6.09
C MET A 63 16.55 -10.37 6.79
N THR A 64 16.59 -10.38 8.12
CA THR A 64 16.12 -11.51 8.95
C THR A 64 14.64 -11.43 9.26
N ARG A 65 13.94 -10.37 8.82
CA ARG A 65 12.49 -10.29 8.98
C ARG A 65 11.92 -11.46 8.19
N PRO A 66 11.25 -12.44 8.83
CA PRO A 66 10.48 -13.40 8.07
C PRO A 66 9.53 -12.56 7.22
N ALA A 67 9.46 -12.84 5.91
CA ALA A 67 8.44 -12.25 5.06
C ALA A 67 7.11 -12.59 5.72
N ARG A 68 6.57 -11.66 6.52
CA ARG A 68 5.25 -11.79 7.09
C ARG A 68 4.37 -11.74 5.87
N ARG A 69 4.08 -12.91 5.28
CA ARG A 69 2.91 -13.09 4.44
C ARG A 69 1.80 -12.59 5.33
N ARG A 70 1.35 -11.35 5.09
CA ARG A 70 0.09 -10.89 5.67
C ARG A 70 -0.86 -12.02 5.34
N ALA A 71 -1.48 -12.63 6.36
CA ALA A 71 -2.55 -13.58 6.11
C ALA A 71 -3.45 -12.89 5.09
N VAL A 72 -3.58 -13.46 3.89
CA VAL A 72 -4.36 -12.85 2.84
C VAL A 72 -5.79 -12.99 3.32
N ILE A 73 -6.31 -11.89 3.87
CA ILE A 73 -7.68 -11.86 4.34
C ILE A 73 -8.55 -11.73 3.11
N ASP A 74 -8.98 -12.89 2.62
CA ASP A 74 -9.95 -12.97 1.54
C ASP A 74 -11.35 -12.54 2.02
N GLU A 75 -12.19 -12.13 1.07
CA GLU A 75 -13.54 -11.65 1.31
C GLU A 75 -14.42 -12.73 1.97
N THR A 76 -14.17 -14.00 1.66
CA THR A 76 -14.83 -15.15 2.29
C THR A 76 -14.58 -15.21 3.79
N MET A 77 -13.33 -14.99 4.22
CA MET A 77 -12.94 -14.96 5.62
C MET A 77 -13.49 -13.72 6.34
N ARG A 78 -13.59 -12.59 5.64
CA ARG A 78 -14.21 -11.36 6.13
C ARG A 78 -15.69 -11.58 6.45
N LYS A 79 -16.45 -12.19 5.52
CA LYS A 79 -17.86 -12.55 5.72
C LYS A 79 -18.06 -13.55 6.85
N ARG A 80 -17.20 -14.57 6.94
CA ARG A 80 -17.26 -15.56 8.02
C ARG A 80 -17.02 -14.93 9.39
N ALA A 81 -16.05 -14.01 9.49
CA ALA A 81 -15.76 -13.27 10.72
C ALA A 81 -16.93 -12.36 11.15
N ALA A 82 -17.52 -11.61 10.21
CA ALA A 82 -18.69 -10.77 10.46
C ALA A 82 -19.89 -11.59 10.96
N GLY A 83 -20.22 -12.69 10.27
CA GLY A 83 -21.32 -13.56 10.69
C GLY A 83 -21.11 -14.23 12.06
N MET A 84 -19.86 -14.50 12.45
CA MET A 84 -19.55 -14.97 13.81
C MET A 84 -19.67 -13.85 14.85
N ARG A 85 -19.34 -12.61 14.48
CA ARG A 85 -19.52 -11.45 15.35
C ARG A 85 -21.00 -11.15 15.59
N ASP A 86 -21.83 -11.25 14.56
CA ASP A 86 -23.29 -11.07 14.63
C ASP A 86 -23.95 -12.15 15.51
N LYS A 87 -23.39 -13.36 15.52
CA LYS A 87 -23.78 -14.47 16.42
C LYS A 87 -23.32 -14.26 17.87
N GLY A 88 -22.61 -13.18 18.18
CA GLY A 88 -22.17 -12.84 19.52
C GLY A 88 -20.83 -13.45 19.96
N LEU A 89 -20.09 -14.11 19.07
CA LEU A 89 -18.77 -14.65 19.43
C LEU A 89 -17.78 -13.54 19.77
N SER A 90 -16.90 -13.82 20.72
CA SER A 90 -15.82 -12.92 21.09
C SER A 90 -14.74 -12.87 20.01
N VAL A 91 -14.05 -11.74 19.94
CA VAL A 91 -12.93 -11.54 18.98
C VAL A 91 -11.84 -12.60 19.17
N ARG A 92 -11.65 -13.09 20.40
CA ARG A 92 -10.68 -14.13 20.72
C ARG A 92 -11.08 -15.50 20.16
N GLU A 93 -12.35 -15.86 20.27
CA GLU A 93 -12.89 -17.12 19.71
C GLU A 93 -12.83 -17.09 18.18
N ILE A 94 -13.20 -15.97 17.57
CA ILE A 94 -13.13 -15.77 16.12
C ILE A 94 -11.69 -15.90 15.62
N ALA A 95 -10.71 -15.35 16.35
CA ALA A 95 -9.30 -15.46 16.02
C ALA A 95 -8.80 -16.91 16.04
N THR A 96 -9.21 -17.67 17.06
CA THR A 96 -8.87 -19.11 17.18
C THR A 96 -9.51 -19.92 16.06
N GLU A 97 -10.79 -19.70 15.77
CA GLU A 97 -11.56 -20.41 14.75
C GLU A 97 -11.05 -20.14 13.32
N LEU A 98 -10.65 -18.89 13.04
CA LEU A 98 -10.17 -18.50 11.71
C LEU A 98 -8.64 -18.64 11.55
N GLY A 99 -7.91 -18.99 12.61
CA GLY A 99 -6.45 -19.10 12.57
C GLY A 99 -5.75 -17.77 12.25
N VAL A 100 -6.37 -16.64 12.59
CA VAL A 100 -5.83 -15.29 12.33
C VAL A 100 -5.54 -14.55 13.64
N SER A 101 -4.66 -13.55 13.57
CA SER A 101 -4.32 -12.77 14.76
C SER A 101 -5.52 -11.95 15.27
N ILE A 102 -5.62 -11.76 16.58
CA ILE A 102 -6.67 -10.91 17.21
C ILE A 102 -6.75 -9.51 16.57
N PRO A 103 -5.63 -8.80 16.29
CA PRO A 103 -5.68 -7.52 15.57
C PRO A 103 -6.26 -7.63 14.15
N SER A 104 -6.04 -8.77 13.47
CA SER A 104 -6.64 -9.02 12.15
C SER A 104 -8.16 -9.13 12.26
N VAL A 105 -8.68 -9.78 13.31
CA VAL A 105 -10.14 -9.88 13.55
C VAL A 105 -10.74 -8.50 13.76
N TYR A 106 -10.13 -7.65 14.61
CA TYR A 106 -10.58 -6.26 14.79
C TYR A 106 -10.65 -5.47 13.48
N ASN A 107 -9.71 -5.71 12.55
CA ASN A 107 -9.71 -5.01 11.27
C ASN A 107 -10.79 -5.50 10.29
N ILE A 108 -11.31 -6.72 10.46
CA ILE A 108 -12.29 -7.32 9.52
C ILE A 108 -13.71 -7.31 10.05
N THR A 109 -13.89 -7.22 11.37
CA THR A 109 -15.21 -7.14 12.03
C THR A 109 -15.56 -5.73 12.49
N LYS A 110 -14.81 -4.72 12.05
CA LYS A 110 -15.15 -3.31 12.26
C LYS A 110 -16.08 -2.85 11.15
#